data_AF-A0A366FEP3-F1
#
_entry.id   AF-A0A366FEP3-F1
#
_cell.length_a   1.000
_cell.length_b   1.000
_cell.length_c   1.000
_cell.angle_alpha   90.00
_cell.angle_beta   90.00
_cell.angle_gamma   90.00
#
_symmetry.space_group_name_H-M   'P 1'
#
loop_
_entity.id
_entity.type
_entity.pdbx_description
1 polymer ?
#
loop_
_entity_poly.entity_id
_entity_poly.type
_entity_poly.pdbx_seq_one_letter_code
_entity_poly.pdbx_strand_id
1 'polypeptide(L)'
;MAKDRYDRKYGHAVDTAGAIARALERAYKQGYADARDDPVRPTPEVSEEGPLEWLLIPPRPRNAFWSCCLFTFGRRGDQYRNGYLEPEVTERGTLGWRLVVAGIKPDKVIGASSIQPLVKLGLLEADPAEPHRLTVSVRGRSTWERFLDSGGRYPEDLTGF
;
A
#
# COMPACT_ATOMS: atom_id res chain seq x y z
N MET A 1 14.24 -16.40 -58.56
CA MET A 1 13.72 -16.81 -57.24
C MET A 1 14.57 -17.95 -56.69
N ALA A 2 15.70 -17.63 -56.05
CA ALA A 2 16.63 -18.63 -55.51
C ALA A 2 17.48 -18.10 -54.34
N LYS A 3 17.02 -17.03 -53.66
CA LYS A 3 17.74 -16.43 -52.53
C LYS A 3 17.03 -16.61 -51.19
N ASP A 4 15.75 -16.97 -51.23
CA ASP A 4 14.86 -17.03 -50.05
C ASP A 4 14.88 -18.38 -49.30
N ARG A 5 15.67 -19.35 -49.78
CA ARG A 5 15.75 -20.70 -49.17
C ARG A 5 17.06 -20.99 -48.45
N TYR A 6 18.04 -20.09 -48.49
CA TYR A 6 19.36 -20.33 -47.89
C TYR A 6 19.44 -19.87 -46.41
N ASP A 7 18.67 -18.87 -46.02
CA ASP A 7 18.75 -18.29 -44.66
C ASP A 7 18.10 -19.15 -43.56
N ARG A 8 17.45 -20.27 -43.92
CA ARG A 8 16.87 -21.20 -42.94
C ARG A 8 17.86 -22.25 -42.44
N LYS A 9 19.08 -22.31 -42.99
CA LYS A 9 20.07 -23.38 -42.70
C LYS A 9 21.21 -22.96 -41.78
N TYR A 10 21.40 -21.66 -41.53
CA TYR A 10 22.31 -21.15 -40.52
C TYR A 10 21.48 -20.41 -39.49
N GLY A 11 21.20 -21.09 -38.36
CA GLY A 11 20.54 -20.48 -37.22
C GLY A 11 21.38 -19.31 -36.72
N HIS A 12 21.11 -18.12 -37.26
CA HIS A 12 21.56 -16.88 -36.67
C HIS A 12 20.96 -16.85 -35.27
N ALA A 13 21.81 -17.03 -34.26
CA ALA A 13 21.44 -16.82 -32.88
C ALA A 13 21.00 -15.36 -32.77
N VAL A 14 19.68 -15.14 -32.84
CA VAL A 14 19.10 -13.82 -32.63
C VAL A 14 19.37 -13.53 -31.16
N ASP A 15 20.30 -12.61 -30.90
CA ASP A 15 20.66 -12.13 -29.55
C ASP A 15 19.49 -11.35 -28.95
N THR A 16 18.43 -12.10 -28.67
CA THR A 16 17.15 -11.60 -28.19
C THR A 16 17.33 -11.08 -26.77
N ALA A 17 18.17 -11.76 -25.98
CA ALA A 17 18.53 -11.31 -24.63
C ALA A 17 19.28 -9.98 -24.66
N GLY A 18 20.27 -9.80 -25.55
CA GLY A 18 20.98 -8.54 -25.70
C GLY A 18 20.12 -7.43 -26.30
N ALA A 19 19.17 -7.74 -27.17
CA ALA A 19 18.18 -6.78 -27.66
C ALA A 19 17.24 -6.29 -26.55
N ILE A 20 16.75 -7.21 -25.70
CA ILE A 20 15.92 -6.90 -24.53
C ILE A 20 16.73 -6.07 -23.53
N ALA A 21 17.96 -6.46 -23.21
CA ALA A 21 18.81 -5.74 -22.28
C ALA A 21 19.05 -4.29 -22.73
N ARG A 22 19.33 -4.07 -24.02
CA ARG A 22 19.49 -2.72 -24.58
C ARG A 22 18.19 -1.92 -24.59
N ALA A 23 17.04 -2.58 -24.79
CA ALA A 23 15.73 -1.93 -24.72
C ALA A 23 15.42 -1.47 -23.29
N LEU A 24 15.69 -2.32 -22.29
CA LEU A 24 15.53 -1.99 -20.87
C LEU A 24 16.47 -0.85 -20.44
N GLU A 25 17.74 -0.90 -20.87
CA GLU A 25 18.72 0.14 -20.56
C GLU A 25 18.33 1.49 -21.18
N ARG A 26 17.79 1.49 -22.41
CA ARG A 26 17.28 2.72 -23.06
C ARG A 26 16.04 3.25 -22.37
N ALA A 27 15.09 2.39 -22.02
CA ALA A 27 13.89 2.81 -21.29
C ALA A 27 14.24 3.42 -19.92
N TYR A 28 15.23 2.85 -19.22
CA TYR A 28 15.73 3.40 -17.95
C TYR A 28 16.39 4.76 -18.14
N LYS A 29 17.31 4.90 -19.11
CA LYS A 29 17.99 6.18 -19.40
C LYS A 29 17.01 7.26 -19.83
N GLN A 30 16.01 6.90 -20.63
CA GLN A 30 14.94 7.80 -21.06
C GLN A 30 14.09 8.24 -19.87
N GLY A 31 13.56 7.31 -19.08
CA GLY A 31 12.76 7.66 -17.90
C GLY A 31 13.56 8.47 -16.86
N TYR A 32 14.87 8.24 -16.74
CA TYR A 32 15.74 9.02 -15.86
C TYR A 32 16.02 10.45 -16.39
N ALA A 33 16.14 10.61 -17.71
CA ALA A 33 16.28 11.92 -18.34
C ALA A 33 14.96 12.70 -18.28
N ASP A 34 13.84 12.05 -18.60
CA ASP A 34 12.50 12.65 -18.50
C ASP A 34 12.20 13.08 -17.07
N ALA A 35 12.58 12.30 -16.06
CA ALA A 35 12.43 12.67 -14.64
C ALA A 35 13.29 13.85 -14.18
N ARG A 36 14.31 14.27 -14.95
CA ARG A 36 15.13 15.47 -14.67
C ARG A 36 14.57 16.73 -15.33
N ASP A 37 13.85 16.58 -16.44
CA ASP A 37 13.26 17.69 -17.19
C ASP A 37 11.78 17.91 -16.87
N ASP A 38 11.11 16.96 -16.21
CA ASP A 38 9.75 17.15 -15.70
C ASP A 38 9.81 18.10 -14.48
N PRO A 39 9.21 19.31 -14.54
CA PRO A 39 9.05 20.11 -13.34
C PRO A 39 8.30 19.25 -12.34
N VAL A 40 8.88 19.06 -11.14
CA VAL A 40 8.32 18.29 -10.03
C VAL A 40 6.81 18.44 -10.06
N ARG A 41 6.09 17.40 -10.52
CA ARG A 41 4.63 17.40 -10.49
C ARG A 41 4.29 17.70 -9.03
N PRO A 42 3.55 18.78 -8.73
CA PRO A 42 3.19 19.06 -7.36
C PRO A 42 2.47 17.80 -6.87
N THR A 43 3.07 17.16 -5.87
CA THR A 43 2.33 16.17 -5.10
C THR A 43 1.11 16.94 -4.62
N PRO A 44 -0.12 16.51 -4.94
CA PRO A 44 -1.30 17.24 -4.51
C PRO A 44 -1.13 17.48 -3.02
N GLU A 45 -1.20 18.74 -2.60
CA GLU A 45 -1.18 19.10 -1.19
C GLU A 45 -2.35 18.35 -0.56
N VAL A 46 -2.05 17.21 0.04
CA VAL A 46 -2.99 16.48 0.84
C VAL A 46 -3.24 17.42 2.01
N SER A 47 -4.38 18.10 2.04
CA SER A 47 -4.76 18.91 3.21
C SER A 47 -4.43 18.09 4.46
N GLU A 48 -3.55 18.64 5.29
CA GLU A 48 -3.16 17.97 6.53
C GLU A 48 -4.36 17.79 7.47
N GLU A 49 -5.40 18.58 7.23
CA GLU A 49 -6.64 18.64 7.96
C GLU A 49 -7.77 18.01 7.13
N GLY A 50 -8.15 16.77 7.46
CA GLY A 50 -9.34 16.12 6.90
C GLY A 50 -9.17 14.65 6.50
N PRO A 51 -10.29 13.96 6.22
CA PRO A 51 -10.28 12.57 5.81
C PRO A 51 -9.51 12.39 4.50
N LEU A 52 -8.63 11.40 4.46
CA LEU A 52 -7.86 11.05 3.28
C LEU A 52 -8.75 10.31 2.27
N GLU A 53 -8.56 10.55 0.96
CA GLU A 53 -9.19 9.71 -0.06
C GLU A 53 -8.67 8.27 0.05
N TRP A 54 -9.57 7.28 0.07
CA TRP A 54 -9.21 5.87 0.28
C TRP A 54 -8.21 5.34 -0.77
N LEU A 55 -8.28 5.85 -2.00
CA LEU A 55 -7.36 5.53 -3.11
C LEU A 55 -5.92 5.99 -2.87
N LEU A 56 -5.70 7.03 -2.06
CA LEU A 56 -4.38 7.57 -1.75
C LEU A 56 -3.61 6.70 -0.76
N ILE A 57 -4.29 5.80 -0.03
CA ILE A 57 -3.62 4.83 0.84
C ILE A 57 -2.97 3.77 -0.06
N PRO A 58 -1.65 3.53 0.03
CA PRO A 58 -0.98 2.55 -0.83
C PRO A 58 -1.59 1.15 -0.65
N PRO A 59 -1.64 0.30 -1.69
CA PRO A 59 -2.44 -0.93 -1.66
C PRO A 59 -2.16 -1.85 -0.46
N ARG A 60 -0.89 -2.09 -0.14
CA ARG A 60 -0.50 -2.99 0.96
C ARG A 60 -0.82 -2.41 2.36
N PRO A 61 -0.47 -1.15 2.67
CA PRO A 61 -0.97 -0.44 3.86
C PRO A 61 -2.50 -0.36 3.97
N ARG A 62 -3.21 -0.18 2.85
CA ARG A 62 -4.67 -0.10 2.81
C ARG A 62 -5.33 -1.32 3.44
N ASN A 63 -4.80 -2.52 3.19
CA ASN A 63 -5.32 -3.77 3.77
C ASN A 63 -5.15 -3.83 5.29
N ALA A 64 -3.99 -3.37 5.77
CA ALA A 64 -3.73 -3.29 7.20
C ALA A 64 -4.67 -2.27 7.86
N PHE A 65 -4.82 -1.10 7.24
CA PHE A 65 -5.70 -0.05 7.74
C PHE A 65 -7.16 -0.47 7.78
N TRP A 66 -7.65 -1.11 6.71
CA TRP A 66 -8.98 -1.69 6.67
C TRP A 66 -9.20 -2.68 7.82
N SER A 67 -8.25 -3.58 8.06
CA SER A 67 -8.35 -4.56 9.15
C SER A 67 -8.40 -3.86 10.51
N CYS A 68 -7.52 -2.87 10.74
CA CYS A 68 -7.51 -2.09 11.97
C CYS A 68 -8.87 -1.41 12.19
N CYS A 69 -9.41 -0.72 11.18
CA CYS A 69 -10.69 -0.01 11.30
C CYS A 69 -11.86 -0.97 11.50
N LEU A 70 -11.93 -2.05 10.71
CA LEU A 70 -13.02 -3.02 10.80
C LEU A 70 -13.10 -3.65 12.19
N PHE A 71 -11.98 -4.09 12.76
CA PHE A 71 -12.03 -4.75 14.07
C PHE A 71 -12.14 -3.76 15.24
N THR A 72 -11.70 -2.52 15.05
CA THR A 72 -11.80 -1.46 16.08
C THR A 72 -13.20 -0.83 16.13
N PHE A 73 -13.77 -0.51 14.97
CA PHE A 73 -14.99 0.28 14.83
C PHE A 73 -16.16 -0.49 14.24
N GLY A 74 -15.91 -1.63 13.59
CA GLY A 74 -16.93 -2.34 12.83
C GLY A 74 -17.39 -1.55 11.59
N ARG A 75 -18.53 -1.96 11.06
CA ARG A 75 -19.29 -1.24 10.04
C ARG A 75 -20.34 -0.33 10.69
N ARG A 76 -21.08 0.41 9.85
CA ARG A 76 -22.15 1.31 10.32
C ARG A 76 -23.14 0.54 11.19
N GLY A 77 -23.31 0.98 12.43
CA GLY A 77 -24.22 0.38 13.42
C GLY A 77 -23.59 -0.67 14.34
N ASP A 78 -22.32 -1.03 14.13
CA ASP A 78 -21.61 -1.96 15.02
C ASP A 78 -21.14 -1.29 16.32
N GLN A 79 -20.88 -2.11 17.33
CA GLN A 79 -20.30 -1.66 18.59
C GLN A 79 -18.79 -1.45 18.45
N TYR A 80 -18.32 -0.30 18.96
CA TYR A 80 -16.91 0.04 19.08
C TYR A 80 -16.20 -0.93 20.03
N ARG A 81 -15.06 -1.48 19.58
CA ARG A 81 -14.29 -2.48 20.35
C ARG A 81 -12.94 -1.96 20.84
N ASN A 82 -12.64 -0.68 20.64
CA ASN A 82 -11.43 0.02 21.09
C ASN A 82 -10.14 -0.78 20.82
N GLY A 83 -9.98 -1.20 19.56
CA GLY A 83 -8.79 -1.90 19.11
C GLY A 83 -7.54 -1.02 19.05
N TYR A 84 -6.38 -1.64 19.22
CA TYR A 84 -5.07 -0.99 19.13
C TYR A 84 -4.01 -1.96 18.58
N LEU A 85 -2.88 -1.44 18.14
CA LEU A 85 -1.74 -2.21 17.68
C LEU A 85 -0.65 -2.21 18.75
N GLU A 86 -0.12 -3.39 19.08
CA GLU A 86 1.05 -3.56 19.94
C GLU A 86 2.23 -4.11 19.12
N PRO A 87 3.47 -3.74 19.45
CA PRO A 87 4.65 -4.29 18.81
C PRO A 87 4.75 -5.78 19.12
N GLU A 88 5.00 -6.60 18.09
CA GLU A 88 5.20 -8.04 18.24
C GLU A 88 6.28 -8.52 17.28
N VAL A 89 7.07 -9.51 17.72
CA VAL A 89 8.09 -10.12 16.88
C VAL A 89 7.42 -11.13 15.94
N THR A 90 7.62 -10.96 14.64
CA THR A 90 7.14 -11.91 13.64
C THR A 90 7.88 -13.25 13.75
N GLU A 91 7.33 -14.32 13.16
CA GLU A 91 7.99 -15.63 13.08
C GLU A 91 9.40 -15.59 12.47
N ARG A 92 9.68 -14.58 11.64
CA ARG A 92 10.99 -14.36 11.00
C ARG A 92 11.96 -13.54 11.87
N GLY A 93 11.60 -13.23 13.11
CA GLY A 93 12.42 -12.44 14.04
C GLY A 93 12.43 -10.93 13.76
N THR A 94 11.59 -10.42 12.86
CA THR A 94 11.49 -8.98 12.57
C THR A 94 10.37 -8.32 13.36
N LEU A 95 10.52 -7.03 13.67
CA LEU A 95 9.48 -6.26 14.35
C LEU A 95 8.25 -6.07 13.45
N GLY A 96 7.10 -6.40 14.00
CA GLY A 96 5.79 -6.17 13.42
C GLY A 96 4.81 -5.66 14.47
N TRP A 97 3.53 -5.70 14.11
CA TRP A 97 2.45 -5.12 14.89
C TRP A 97 1.28 -6.10 14.97
N ARG A 98 0.86 -6.43 16.18
CA ARG A 98 -0.31 -7.25 16.45
C ARG A 98 -1.51 -6.37 16.70
N LEU A 99 -2.62 -6.66 16.04
CA LEU A 99 -3.89 -6.05 16.35
C LEU A 99 -4.47 -6.69 17.63
N VAL A 100 -4.85 -5.87 18.60
CA VAL A 100 -5.43 -6.31 19.86
C VAL A 100 -6.83 -5.73 19.94
N VAL A 101 -7.82 -6.61 20.05
CA VAL A 101 -9.24 -6.24 20.15
C VAL A 101 -9.90 -7.17 21.16
N ALA A 102 -10.74 -6.62 22.03
CA ALA A 102 -11.43 -7.41 23.04
C ALA A 102 -12.25 -8.55 22.40
N GLY A 103 -12.02 -9.78 22.88
CA GLY A 103 -12.73 -10.98 22.42
C GLY A 103 -12.33 -11.47 21.02
N ILE A 104 -11.34 -10.87 20.36
CA ILE A 104 -10.80 -11.35 19.09
C ILE A 104 -9.30 -11.55 19.24
N LYS A 105 -8.83 -12.74 18.87
CA LYS A 105 -7.40 -13.01 18.71
C LYS A 105 -7.08 -13.07 17.22
N PRO A 106 -6.66 -11.95 16.60
CA PRO A 106 -6.23 -12.00 15.22
C PRO A 106 -4.88 -12.73 15.14
N ASP A 107 -4.80 -13.77 14.32
CA ASP A 107 -3.64 -14.66 14.24
C ASP A 107 -2.44 -14.07 13.48
N LYS A 108 -2.55 -12.84 12.95
CA LYS A 108 -1.57 -12.30 11.99
C LYS A 108 -0.86 -11.06 12.50
N VAL A 109 0.47 -11.15 12.58
CA VAL A 109 1.35 -10.00 12.77
C VAL A 109 1.47 -9.20 11.47
N ILE A 110 1.24 -7.90 11.56
CA ILE A 110 1.35 -6.95 10.45
C ILE A 110 2.78 -6.41 10.40
N GLY A 111 3.48 -6.59 9.28
CA GLY A 111 4.84 -6.10 9.13
C GLY A 111 4.93 -4.56 9.13
N ALA A 112 6.06 -4.04 9.58
CA ALA A 112 6.31 -2.58 9.65
C ALA A 112 6.13 -1.86 8.30
N SER A 113 6.39 -2.52 7.18
CA SER A 113 6.19 -1.95 5.82
C SER A 113 4.74 -1.62 5.49
N SER A 114 3.77 -2.24 6.16
CA SER A 114 2.35 -1.90 6.03
C SER A 114 1.90 -0.83 7.02
N ILE A 115 2.58 -0.70 8.18
CA ILE A 115 2.19 0.22 9.25
C ILE A 115 2.83 1.60 9.09
N GLN A 116 4.12 1.67 8.77
CA GLN A 116 4.85 2.94 8.67
C GLN A 116 4.22 3.95 7.70
N PRO A 117 3.71 3.55 6.51
CA PRO A 117 2.99 4.48 5.65
C PRO A 117 1.71 5.04 6.29
N LEU A 118 0.99 4.25 7.10
CA LEU A 118 -0.24 4.71 7.76
C LEU A 118 0.05 5.75 8.84
N VAL A 119 1.15 5.58 9.57
CA VAL A 119 1.64 6.59 10.53
C VAL A 119 2.04 7.88 9.80
N LYS A 120 2.78 7.77 8.70
CA LYS A 120 3.19 8.94 7.88
C LYS A 120 2.00 9.67 7.26
N LEU A 121 0.94 8.96 6.91
CA LEU A 121 -0.32 9.55 6.41
C LEU A 121 -1.20 10.11 7.54
N GLY A 122 -0.77 10.01 8.81
CA GLY A 122 -1.54 10.46 9.96
C GLY A 122 -2.80 9.65 10.22
N LEU A 123 -2.90 8.41 9.72
CA LEU A 123 -4.05 7.53 9.90
C LEU A 123 -3.95 6.67 11.17
N LEU A 124 -2.72 6.42 11.61
CA LEU A 124 -2.40 5.80 12.89
C LEU A 124 -1.52 6.75 13.70
N GLU A 125 -1.69 6.73 15.01
CA GLU A 125 -0.92 7.56 15.94
C GLU A 125 -0.57 6.78 17.21
N ALA A 126 0.47 7.23 17.92
CA ALA A 126 0.82 6.66 19.21
C ALA A 126 -0.26 6.96 20.24
N ASP A 127 -0.61 5.96 21.07
CA ASP A 127 -1.51 6.18 22.20
C ASP A 127 -0.82 7.10 23.22
N PRO A 128 -1.46 8.22 23.64
CA PRO A 128 -0.87 9.15 24.61
C PRO A 128 -0.65 8.53 25.99
N ALA A 129 -1.46 7.54 26.39
CA ALA A 129 -1.31 6.83 27.65
C ALA A 129 -0.28 5.69 27.54
N GLU A 130 -0.19 5.05 26.37
CA GLU A 130 0.72 3.94 26.12
C GLU A 130 1.49 4.11 24.80
N PRO A 131 2.59 4.91 24.77
CA PRO A 131 3.26 5.34 23.53
C PRO A 131 3.84 4.24 22.65
N HIS A 132 3.93 3.02 23.19
CA HIS A 132 4.36 1.84 22.43
C HIS A 132 3.22 1.23 21.59
N ARG A 133 1.96 1.62 21.86
CA ARG A 133 0.78 1.23 21.09
C ARG A 133 0.50 2.24 19.99
N LEU A 134 -0.08 1.74 18.90
CA LEU A 134 -0.71 2.60 17.90
C LEU A 134 -2.22 2.43 17.92
N THR A 135 -2.94 3.54 17.79
CA THR A 135 -4.39 3.57 17.63
C THR A 135 -4.75 4.25 16.32
N VAL A 136 -6.00 4.10 15.88
CA VAL A 136 -6.49 4.85 14.72
C VAL A 136 -6.74 6.29 15.13
N SER A 137 -6.08 7.23 14.46
CA SER A 137 -6.18 8.65 14.77
C SER A 137 -7.56 9.22 14.46
N VAL A 138 -7.83 10.46 14.88
CA VAL A 138 -9.05 11.19 14.48
C VAL A 138 -9.18 11.28 12.95
N ARG A 139 -8.06 11.54 12.25
CA ARG A 139 -8.00 11.57 10.79
C ARG A 139 -8.27 10.19 10.18
N GLY A 140 -7.69 9.14 10.76
CA GLY A 140 -7.92 7.76 10.37
C GLY A 140 -9.39 7.38 10.51
N ARG A 141 -10.02 7.74 11.63
CA ARG A 141 -11.44 7.50 11.87
C ARG A 141 -12.32 8.23 10.85
N SER A 142 -12.06 9.52 10.61
CA SER A 142 -12.81 10.29 9.62
C SER A 142 -12.67 9.71 8.21
N THR A 143 -11.48 9.20 7.88
CA THR A 143 -11.19 8.50 6.61
C THR A 143 -12.02 7.21 6.49
N TRP A 144 -12.11 6.44 7.58
CA TRP A 144 -12.93 5.22 7.62
C TRP A 144 -14.42 5.50 7.46
N GLU A 145 -14.94 6.50 8.17
CA GLU A 145 -16.35 6.90 8.10
C GLU A 145 -16.70 7.34 6.67
N ARG A 146 -15.86 8.17 6.04
CA ARG A 146 -16.04 8.59 4.64
C ARG A 146 -16.03 7.40 3.67
N PHE A 147 -15.13 6.44 3.86
CA PHE A 147 -15.10 5.22 3.05
C PHE A 147 -16.39 4.40 3.17
N LEU A 148 -16.95 4.30 4.38
CA LEU A 148 -18.23 3.64 4.60
C LEU A 148 -19.40 4.42 3.96
N ASP A 149 -19.40 5.75 4.06
CA ASP A 149 -20.44 6.60 3.45
C ASP A 149 -20.40 6.56 1.92
N SER A 150 -19.22 6.36 1.31
CA SER A 150 -19.12 6.10 -0.13
C SER A 150 -19.55 4.68 -0.53
N GLY A 151 -20.04 3.86 0.41
CA GLY A 151 -20.50 2.50 0.18
C GLY A 151 -19.38 1.46 0.07
N GLY A 152 -18.17 1.80 0.48
CA GLY A 152 -16.98 0.98 0.23
C GLY A 152 -17.03 -0.40 0.88
N ARG A 153 -16.81 -1.45 0.08
CA ARG A 153 -16.58 -2.83 0.52
C ARG A 153 -15.19 -3.26 0.07
N TYR A 154 -14.29 -3.45 1.02
CA TYR A 154 -12.95 -3.99 0.74
C TYR A 154 -12.99 -5.53 0.86
N PRO A 155 -12.31 -6.30 -0.02
CA PRO A 155 -11.30 -5.90 -1.01
C PRO A 155 -11.83 -5.43 -2.38
N GLU A 156 -13.13 -5.50 -2.60
CA GLU A 156 -13.76 -5.44 -3.93
C GLU A 156 -13.83 -4.02 -4.54
N ASP A 157 -13.89 -2.97 -3.74
CA ASP A 157 -14.33 -1.64 -4.25
C ASP A 157 -13.26 -0.57 -4.41
N LEU A 158 -12.03 -0.91 -4.85
CA LEU A 158 -11.13 0.11 -5.41
C LEU A 158 -10.34 -0.42 -6.61
N THR A 159 -10.98 -1.18 -7.49
CA THR A 159 -10.54 -1.24 -8.88
C THR A 159 -11.10 0.00 -9.58
N GLY A 160 -10.33 1.09 -9.55
CA GLY A 160 -10.53 2.15 -10.54
C GLY A 160 -10.33 1.52 -11.93
N PHE A 161 -11.29 1.73 -12.82
CA PHE A 161 -11.11 1.59 -14.26
C PHE A 161 -9.94 2.45 -14.74
#